data_AF-A0A2D4I523-F1
#
_entry.id   AF-A0A2D4I523-F1
#
_cell.length_a   1.000
_cell.length_b   1.000
_cell.length_c   1.000
_cell.angle_alpha   90.00
_cell.angle_beta   90.00
_cell.angle_gamma   90.00
#
_symmetry.space_group_name_H-M   'P 1'
#
loop_
_entity.id
_entity.type
_entity.pdbx_description
1 polymer ?
#
loop_
_entity_poly.entity_id
_entity_poly.type
_entity_poly.pdbx_seq_one_letter_code
_entity_poly.pdbx_strand_id
1 'polypeptide(L)'
;MSEEDLVPMTRQRSNTLPKSFGSQLEKEEEKQDVSDKSSKPSVEATLESMQKKLQEKRTEANRPEDIKDMTRDEIASEKVALQKSLLYYESIHGRPVTKHERQTMKPLYDRYRLVKQILSRVNSIPIIVSVNLMF
;
A
#
# COMPACT_ATOMS: atom_id res chain seq x y z
N MET A 1 -53.63 22.07 35.55
CA MET A 1 -54.11 21.02 34.63
C MET A 1 -54.22 21.69 33.27
N SER A 2 -53.37 21.48 32.29
CA SER A 2 -52.39 20.42 32.08
C SER A 2 -51.20 20.96 31.26
N GLU A 3 -50.05 20.33 31.46
CA GLU A 3 -48.77 20.59 30.80
C GLU A 3 -48.77 20.02 29.38
N GLU A 4 -48.42 20.83 28.38
CA GLU A 4 -48.18 20.39 27.00
C GLU A 4 -46.73 20.73 26.62
N ASP A 5 -45.76 20.08 27.25
CA ASP A 5 -44.33 20.23 26.96
C ASP A 5 -43.94 19.34 25.76
N LEU A 6 -43.75 19.96 24.59
CA LEU A 6 -43.38 19.28 23.34
C LEU A 6 -41.86 19.09 23.28
N VAL A 7 -41.38 17.95 23.77
CA VAL A 7 -39.97 17.55 23.71
C VAL A 7 -39.54 17.17 22.26
N PRO A 8 -38.40 17.66 21.74
CA PRO A 8 -37.92 17.30 20.40
C PRO A 8 -37.35 15.87 20.36
N MET A 9 -37.99 14.99 19.58
CA MET A 9 -37.51 13.62 19.32
C MET A 9 -36.21 13.67 18.48
N THR A 10 -35.06 13.47 19.11
CA THR A 10 -33.77 13.36 18.41
C THR A 10 -33.67 12.00 17.72
N ARG A 11 -33.54 12.02 16.38
CA ARG A 11 -33.43 10.83 15.54
C ARG A 11 -32.05 10.20 15.71
N GLN A 12 -31.96 9.11 16.50
CA GLN A 12 -30.74 8.30 16.66
C GLN A 12 -30.25 7.82 15.28
N ARG A 13 -29.11 8.36 14.81
CA ARG A 13 -28.41 7.84 13.62
C ARG A 13 -27.78 6.49 13.97
N SER A 14 -28.25 5.44 13.32
CA SER A 14 -27.70 4.09 13.39
C SER A 14 -26.29 4.07 12.80
N ASN A 15 -25.28 4.07 13.67
CA ASN A 15 -23.91 3.72 13.31
C ASN A 15 -23.76 2.20 13.31
N THR A 16 -24.19 1.56 12.23
CA THR A 16 -23.90 0.14 12.00
C THR A 16 -23.10 -0.01 10.71
N LEU A 17 -21.78 0.19 10.81
CA LEU A 17 -20.85 -0.42 9.87
C LEU A 17 -20.97 -1.95 9.99
N PRO A 18 -21.12 -2.70 8.88
CA PRO A 18 -21.09 -4.15 8.92
C PRO A 18 -19.76 -4.66 9.48
N LYS A 19 -19.81 -5.50 10.52
CA LYS A 19 -18.65 -6.13 11.18
C LYS A 19 -17.88 -7.14 10.31
N SER A 20 -18.23 -7.31 9.03
CA SER A 20 -17.60 -8.27 8.13
C SER A 20 -16.77 -7.66 7.00
N PHE A 21 -16.58 -6.33 6.98
CA PHE A 21 -15.66 -5.69 6.03
C PHE A 21 -14.21 -5.78 6.52
N GLY A 22 -13.73 -7.00 6.62
CA GLY A 22 -12.42 -7.36 7.15
C GLY A 22 -12.10 -8.79 6.77
N SER A 23 -11.99 -9.04 5.46
CA SER A 23 -11.44 -10.30 4.96
C SER A 23 -10.08 -10.53 5.62
N GLN A 24 -10.05 -11.62 6.39
CA GLN A 24 -8.91 -12.28 7.00
C GLN A 24 -7.76 -12.36 6.00
N LEU A 25 -6.82 -11.40 6.11
CA LEU A 25 -5.50 -11.52 5.54
C LEU A 25 -4.77 -12.51 6.43
N GLU A 26 -4.69 -13.75 5.96
CA GLU A 26 -3.93 -14.81 6.61
C GLU A 26 -2.51 -14.29 6.85
N LYS A 27 -2.19 -14.25 8.14
CA LYS A 27 -0.89 -13.88 8.66
C LYS A 27 0.02 -15.07 8.40
N GLU A 28 0.62 -15.12 7.22
CA GLU A 28 1.81 -15.94 7.01
C GLU A 28 2.96 -15.26 7.79
N GLU A 29 3.08 -15.72 9.03
CA GLU A 29 4.21 -15.52 9.91
C GLU A 29 5.40 -16.30 9.34
N GLU A 30 6.14 -15.70 8.42
CA GLU A 30 7.53 -16.10 8.21
C GLU A 30 8.45 -15.12 8.94
N LYS A 31 8.81 -15.53 10.15
CA LYS A 31 10.00 -15.10 10.88
C LYS A 31 11.22 -15.15 9.98
N GLN A 32 11.99 -14.05 9.95
CA GLN A 32 13.44 -14.05 10.15
C GLN A 32 13.91 -12.58 10.21
N ASP A 33 14.32 -12.12 11.39
CA ASP A 33 15.73 -12.07 11.85
C ASP A 33 16.44 -10.89 11.15
N VAL A 34 17.04 -9.89 11.80
CA VAL A 34 17.65 -9.79 13.13
C VAL A 34 17.64 -8.30 13.47
N SER A 35 17.20 -7.96 14.66
CA SER A 35 17.53 -6.68 15.27
C SER A 35 18.99 -6.73 15.74
N ASP A 36 19.94 -6.49 14.84
CA ASP A 36 21.33 -6.26 15.24
C ASP A 36 21.51 -4.78 15.59
N LYS A 37 21.45 -4.52 16.89
CA LYS A 37 21.74 -3.22 17.50
C LYS A 37 23.26 -3.00 17.49
N SER A 38 23.83 -2.68 16.32
CA SER A 38 25.20 -2.16 16.25
C SER A 38 25.39 -1.27 15.01
N SER A 39 25.27 0.05 15.22
CA SER A 39 25.25 1.14 14.21
C SER A 39 24.07 1.11 13.23
N LYS A 40 23.37 2.25 13.07
CA LYS A 40 22.35 2.36 12.02
C LYS A 40 23.08 2.25 10.66
N PRO A 41 22.73 1.29 9.78
CA PRO A 41 23.32 1.21 8.45
C PRO A 41 23.06 2.51 7.70
N SER A 42 23.91 2.91 6.75
CA SER A 42 23.66 4.12 5.94
C SER A 42 22.36 3.99 5.13
N VAL A 43 21.79 5.12 4.73
CA VAL A 43 20.60 5.17 3.87
C VAL A 43 20.82 4.38 2.58
N GLU A 44 22.01 4.48 1.99
CA GLU A 44 22.41 3.78 0.77
C GLU A 44 22.51 2.26 1.00
N ALA A 45 23.18 1.83 2.06
CA ALA A 45 23.30 0.40 2.39
C ALA A 45 21.92 -0.24 2.68
N THR A 46 21.03 0.53 3.31
CA THR A 46 19.66 0.08 3.57
C THR A 46 18.87 -0.03 2.27
N LEU A 47 18.99 0.95 1.37
CA LEU A 47 18.36 0.92 0.04
C LEU A 47 18.83 -0.29 -0.77
N GLU A 48 20.14 -0.52 -0.83
CA GLU A 48 20.74 -1.65 -1.56
C GLU A 48 20.21 -2.98 -1.03
N SER A 49 20.18 -3.15 0.30
CA SER A 49 19.62 -4.34 0.95
C SER A 49 18.15 -4.55 0.59
N MET A 50 17.35 -3.47 0.55
CA MET A 50 15.94 -3.53 0.17
C MET A 50 15.77 -3.88 -1.31
N GLN A 51 16.56 -3.30 -2.20
CA GLN A 51 16.53 -3.60 -3.64
C GLN A 51 16.93 -5.04 -3.90
N LYS A 52 17.98 -5.54 -3.24
CA LYS A 52 18.42 -6.93 -3.32
C LYS A 52 17.30 -7.89 -2.90
N LYS A 53 16.68 -7.66 -1.73
CA LYS A 53 15.54 -8.48 -1.27
C LYS A 53 14.35 -8.44 -2.22
N LEU A 54 14.06 -7.29 -2.83
CA LEU A 54 12.99 -7.18 -3.83
C LEU A 54 13.34 -7.96 -5.10
N GLN A 55 14.60 -7.92 -5.53
CA GLN A 55 15.08 -8.65 -6.69
C GLN A 55 15.02 -10.16 -6.47
N GLU A 56 15.50 -10.64 -5.33
CA GLU A 56 15.43 -12.06 -4.95
C GLU A 56 13.99 -12.57 -5.01
N LYS A 57 13.03 -11.80 -4.46
CA LYS A 57 11.58 -12.13 -4.54
C LYS A 57 11.00 -12.10 -5.95
N ARG A 58 11.62 -11.43 -6.91
CA ARG A 58 11.21 -11.50 -8.32
C ARG A 58 11.78 -12.74 -8.98
N THR A 59 13.07 -12.99 -8.79
CA THR A 59 13.77 -14.18 -9.32
C THR A 59 13.13 -15.47 -8.82
N GLU A 60 12.86 -15.59 -7.53
CA GLU A 60 12.24 -16.78 -6.92
C GLU A 60 10.84 -17.04 -7.48
N ALA A 61 10.08 -15.97 -7.73
CA ALA A 61 8.73 -16.04 -8.30
C ALA A 61 8.71 -16.03 -9.84
N ASN A 62 9.87 -16.05 -10.51
CA ASN A 62 10.02 -15.88 -11.97
C ASN A 62 9.24 -14.67 -12.54
N ARG A 63 9.18 -13.57 -11.79
CA ARG A 63 8.43 -12.36 -12.16
C ARG A 63 9.29 -11.38 -12.97
N PRO A 64 8.70 -10.67 -13.95
CA PRO A 64 9.43 -9.70 -14.76
C PRO A 64 9.83 -8.45 -13.96
N GLU A 65 10.90 -7.78 -14.39
CA GLU A 65 11.35 -6.53 -13.79
C GLU A 65 10.52 -5.31 -14.23
N ASP A 66 10.03 -5.31 -15.46
CA ASP A 66 9.14 -4.26 -15.95
C ASP A 66 7.73 -4.49 -15.39
N ILE A 67 7.20 -3.47 -14.73
CA ILE A 67 5.85 -3.49 -14.16
C ILE A 67 4.78 -3.66 -15.26
N LYS A 68 5.07 -3.23 -16.49
CA LYS A 68 4.14 -3.35 -17.62
C LYS A 68 3.93 -4.79 -18.08
N ASP A 69 4.91 -5.65 -17.84
CA ASP A 69 4.87 -7.06 -18.22
C ASP A 69 4.34 -7.95 -17.09
N MET A 70 4.08 -7.37 -15.91
CA MET A 70 3.50 -8.08 -14.76
C MET A 70 1.98 -8.22 -14.91
N THR A 71 1.47 -9.38 -14.50
CA THR A 71 0.04 -9.63 -14.29
C THR A 71 -0.48 -8.86 -13.07
N ARG A 72 -1.81 -8.72 -12.94
CA ARG A 72 -2.43 -8.00 -11.82
C ARG A 72 -2.01 -8.56 -10.45
N ASP A 73 -1.93 -9.87 -10.32
CA ASP A 73 -1.59 -10.55 -9.07
C ASP A 73 -0.09 -10.38 -8.74
N GLU A 74 0.76 -10.38 -9.76
CA GLU A 74 2.19 -10.07 -9.61
C GLU A 74 2.41 -8.61 -9.20
N ILE A 75 1.64 -7.67 -9.76
CA ILE A 75 1.64 -6.25 -9.36
C ILE A 75 1.14 -6.09 -7.93
N ALA A 76 0.10 -6.83 -7.52
CA ALA A 76 -0.37 -6.83 -6.13
C ALA A 76 0.71 -7.36 -5.17
N SER A 77 1.41 -8.42 -5.57
CA SER A 77 2.51 -9.00 -4.80
C SER A 77 3.72 -8.05 -4.71
N GLU A 78 4.07 -7.38 -5.82
CA GLU A 78 5.09 -6.33 -5.87
C GLU A 78 4.73 -5.15 -4.96
N LYS A 79 3.44 -4.75 -4.93
CA LYS A 79 2.94 -3.71 -4.01
C LYS A 79 3.24 -4.08 -2.57
N VAL A 80 2.90 -5.30 -2.16
CA VAL A 80 3.10 -5.78 -0.78
C VAL A 80 4.59 -5.84 -0.44
N ALA A 81 5.42 -6.34 -1.37
CA ALA A 81 6.87 -6.39 -1.18
C ALA A 81 7.46 -4.98 -1.00
N LEU A 82 7.06 -4.01 -1.84
CA LEU A 82 7.47 -2.61 -1.70
C LEU A 82 7.01 -1.98 -0.38
N GLN A 83 5.76 -2.24 0.05
CA GLN A 83 5.26 -1.75 1.34
C GLN A 83 6.09 -2.28 2.51
N LYS A 84 6.37 -3.59 2.53
CA LYS A 84 7.21 -4.21 3.58
C LYS A 84 8.60 -3.57 3.61
N SER A 85 9.22 -3.39 2.44
CA SER A 85 10.55 -2.76 2.34
C SER A 85 10.52 -1.29 2.79
N LEU A 86 9.52 -0.50 2.39
CA LEU A 86 9.40 0.90 2.82
C LEU A 86 9.18 1.05 4.34
N LEU A 87 8.36 0.18 4.94
CA LEU A 87 8.16 0.15 6.39
C LEU A 87 9.47 -0.22 7.13
N TYR A 88 10.26 -1.14 6.56
CA TYR A 88 11.57 -1.47 7.10
C TYR A 88 12.51 -0.25 7.09
N TYR A 89 12.55 0.49 5.98
CA TYR A 89 13.29 1.76 5.93
C TYR A 89 12.83 2.74 7.00
N GLU A 90 11.51 2.97 7.13
CA GLU A 90 10.95 3.88 8.13
C GLU A 90 11.29 3.46 9.56
N SER A 91 11.40 2.15 9.84
CA SER A 91 11.77 1.65 11.17
C SER A 91 13.21 1.97 11.58
N ILE A 92 14.12 2.14 10.61
CA ILE A 92 15.54 2.41 10.85
C ILE A 92 15.85 3.91 10.79
N HIS A 93 15.37 4.55 9.72
CA HIS A 93 15.73 5.94 9.36
C HIS A 93 14.63 6.95 9.67
N GLY A 94 13.38 6.49 9.82
CA GLY A 94 12.21 7.37 9.87
C GLY A 94 11.78 7.83 8.47
N ARG A 95 10.99 8.90 8.42
CA ARG A 95 10.54 9.49 7.14
C ARG A 95 11.70 10.23 6.47
N PRO A 96 11.87 10.16 5.14
CA PRO A 96 12.91 10.94 4.43
C PRO A 96 12.74 12.46 4.64
N VAL A 97 13.66 13.12 5.33
CA VAL A 97 13.58 14.56 5.66
C VAL A 97 14.55 15.39 4.81
N THR A 98 15.71 14.84 4.50
CA THR A 98 16.75 15.53 3.72
C THR A 98 16.53 15.37 2.21
N LYS A 99 17.11 16.29 1.42
CA LYS A 99 17.09 16.18 -0.04
C LYS A 99 17.79 14.91 -0.53
N HIS A 100 18.89 14.54 0.14
CA HIS A 100 19.67 13.35 -0.19
C HIS A 100 18.84 12.08 0.03
N GLU A 101 18.24 11.88 1.21
CA GLU A 101 17.36 10.73 1.48
C GLU A 101 16.22 10.60 0.48
N ARG A 102 15.56 11.73 0.16
CA ARG A 102 14.49 11.75 -0.84
C ARG A 102 14.99 11.31 -2.21
N GLN A 103 16.16 11.76 -2.64
CA GLN A 103 16.75 11.38 -3.92
C GLN A 103 17.13 9.90 -3.96
N THR A 104 17.79 9.41 -2.90
CA THR A 104 18.22 8.02 -2.76
C THR A 104 17.03 7.06 -2.73
N MET A 105 15.95 7.41 -2.03
CA MET A 105 14.75 6.57 -1.93
C MET A 105 13.76 6.74 -3.10
N LYS A 106 13.90 7.81 -3.90
CA LYS A 106 13.03 8.13 -5.05
C LYS A 106 12.69 6.92 -5.93
N PRO A 107 13.63 6.08 -6.39
CA PRO A 107 13.32 4.94 -7.25
C PRO A 107 12.29 3.97 -6.65
N LEU A 108 12.35 3.70 -5.34
CA LEU A 108 11.39 2.80 -4.68
C LEU A 108 10.01 3.45 -4.52
N TYR A 109 9.97 4.73 -4.16
CA TYR A 109 8.71 5.46 -4.04
C TYR A 109 8.00 5.60 -5.38
N ASP A 110 8.73 5.93 -6.45
CA ASP A 110 8.16 6.04 -7.80
C ASP A 110 7.61 4.70 -8.27
N ARG A 111 8.36 3.60 -8.05
CA ARG A 111 7.91 2.24 -8.37
C ARG A 111 6.62 1.88 -7.63
N TYR A 112 6.55 2.16 -6.33
CA TYR A 112 5.34 1.93 -5.53
C TYR A 112 4.14 2.76 -5.98
N ARG A 113 4.35 4.03 -6.36
CA ARG A 113 3.30 4.90 -6.89
C ARG A 113 2.75 4.35 -8.21
N LEU A 114 3.61 3.89 -9.10
CA LEU A 114 3.21 3.28 -10.36
C LEU A 114 2.35 2.02 -10.14
N VAL A 115 2.81 1.14 -9.24
CA VAL A 115 2.07 -0.07 -8.84
C VAL A 115 0.68 0.28 -8.30
N LYS A 116 0.59 1.27 -7.38
CA LYS A 116 -0.71 1.76 -6.87
C LYS A 116 -1.61 2.28 -7.98
N GLN A 117 -1.04 3.05 -8.91
CA GLN A 117 -1.76 3.66 -10.02
C GLN A 117 -2.32 2.61 -10.99
N ILE A 118 -1.55 1.56 -11.30
CA ILE A 118 -2.02 0.47 -12.17
C ILE A 118 -3.14 -0.30 -11.47
N LEU A 119 -2.97 -0.69 -10.21
CA LEU A 119 -4.00 -1.38 -9.45
C LEU A 119 -5.29 -0.55 -9.29
N SER A 120 -5.17 0.78 -9.12
CA SER A 120 -6.35 1.65 -9.09
C SER A 120 -7.02 1.77 -10.45
N ARG A 121 -6.26 1.81 -11.54
CA ARG A 121 -6.80 1.93 -12.92
C ARG A 121 -7.50 0.66 -13.37
N VAL A 122 -6.96 -0.51 -13.05
CA VAL A 122 -7.61 -1.80 -13.34
C VAL A 122 -8.95 -1.91 -12.60
N ASN A 123 -9.08 -1.27 -11.44
CA ASN A 123 -10.33 -1.21 -10.69
C ASN A 123 -11.27 -0.06 -11.12
N SER A 124 -10.74 0.97 -11.79
CA SER A 124 -11.53 2.06 -12.37
C SER A 124 -11.69 1.80 -13.86
N ILE A 125 -12.64 0.97 -14.25
CA ILE A 125 -13.12 0.95 -15.64
C ILE A 125 -13.66 2.37 -15.92
N PRO A 126 -13.07 3.18 -16.82
CA PRO A 126 -13.75 4.37 -17.27
C PRO A 126 -14.93 3.92 -18.12
N ILE A 127 -16.15 4.10 -17.62
CA ILE A 127 -17.39 3.94 -18.38
C ILE A 127 -17.45 5.07 -19.41
N ILE A 128 -16.72 4.92 -20.50
CA ILE A 128 -16.79 5.72 -21.73
C ILE A 128 -16.67 4.63 -22.79
N VAL A 129 -17.75 4.02 -23.31
CA VAL A 129 -18.72 4.59 -24.24
C VAL A 129 -19.99 3.72 -24.20
N SER A 130 -21.10 4.24 -23.67
CA SER A 130 -22.45 3.68 -23.89
C SER A 130 -23.52 4.77 -23.89
N VAL A 131 -23.15 5.97 -24.35
CA VAL A 131 -24.15 6.96 -24.78
C VAL A 131 -24.14 7.01 -26.30
N ASN A 132 -24.66 5.94 -26.88
CA ASN A 132 -25.42 6.08 -28.11
C ASN A 132 -26.79 6.60 -27.69
N LEU A 133 -26.97 7.92 -27.71
CA LEU A 133 -28.30 8.50 -27.72
C LEU A 133 -28.36 9.42 -28.95
N MET A 134 -29.05 8.91 -29.96
CA MET A 134 -29.79 9.68 -30.95
C MET A 134 -30.28 11.01 -30.36
N PHE A 135 -29.95 12.12 -31.00
CA PHE A 135 -30.90 13.10 -31.53
C PHE A 135 -30.20 13.87 -32.66
#